data_AF-A0A2G9NXD7-F1
#
_entry.id   AF-A0A2G9NXD7-F1
#
_cell.length_a   1.000
_cell.length_b   1.000
_cell.length_c   1.000
_cell.angle_alpha   90.00
_cell.angle_beta   90.00
_cell.angle_gamma   90.00
#
_symmetry.space_group_name_H-M   'P 1'
#
loop_
_entity.id
_entity.type
_entity.pdbx_description
1 polymer ?
#
loop_
_entity_poly.entity_id
_entity_poly.type
_entity_poly.pdbx_seq_one_letter_code
_entity_poly.pdbx_strand_id
1 'polypeptide(L)' 'CLSFIKEAEEISPDKKDAEFLALCLKFSCVLWSNDSALKNQNKVKVLSTEDLIEILF' A
#
# COMPACT_ATOMS: atom_id res chain seq x y z
N CYS A 1 -0.37 7.75 16.47
CA CYS A 1 0.54 7.28 15.42
C CYS A 1 0.76 5.76 15.43
N LEU A 2 0.79 5.07 16.58
CA LEU A 2 0.95 3.61 16.66
C LEU A 2 -0.25 2.77 16.18
N SER A 3 -1.39 3.38 15.84
CA SER A 3 -2.59 2.66 15.40
C SER A 3 -2.47 2.10 13.98
N PHE A 4 -1.89 2.87 13.06
CA PHE A 4 -1.81 2.49 11.65
C PHE A 4 -0.75 1.44 11.36
N ILE A 5 0.32 1.38 12.16
CA ILE A 5 1.38 0.39 11.95
C ILE A 5 0.88 -1.03 12.24
N LYS A 6 0.05 -1.21 13.29
CA LYS A 6 -0.53 -2.52 13.61
C LYS A 6 -1.50 -2.99 12.52
N GLU A 7 -2.38 -2.10 12.07
CA GLU A 7 -3.29 -2.42 10.96
C GLU A 7 -2.50 -2.73 9.69
N ALA A 8 -1.43 -1.99 9.41
CA ALA A 8 -0.55 -2.26 8.28
C ALA A 8 0.15 -3.63 8.38
N GLU A 9 0.64 -4.02 9.56
CA GLU A 9 1.24 -5.35 9.78
C GLU A 9 0.26 -6.51 9.54
N GLU A 10 -1.04 -6.29 9.79
CA GLU A 10 -2.08 -7.31 9.55
C GLU A 10 -2.41 -7.50 8.06
N ILE A 11 -2.30 -6.44 7.27
CA ILE A 11 -2.61 -6.47 5.82
C ILE A 11 -1.37 -6.65 4.93
N SER A 12 -0.17 -6.51 5.49
CA SER A 12 1.07 -6.61 4.74
C SER A 12 1.52 -8.07 4.58
N PRO A 13 1.89 -8.51 3.36
CA PRO A 13 2.48 -9.82 3.15
C PRO A 13 3.91 -9.93 3.73
N ASP A 14 4.67 -8.82 3.75
CA ASP A 14 5.98 -8.69 4.41
C ASP A 14 5.93 -7.58 5.46
N LYS A 15 6.45 -7.83 6.66
CA LYS A 15 6.50 -6.85 7.75
C LYS A 15 7.28 -5.58 7.38
N LYS A 16 8.24 -5.67 6.46
CA LYS A 16 9.01 -4.50 6.00
C LYS A 16 8.17 -3.51 5.21
N ASP A 17 7.11 -3.98 4.56
CA ASP A 17 6.23 -3.11 3.77
C ASP A 17 5.14 -2.42 4.61
N ALA A 18 4.97 -2.87 5.87
CA ALA A 18 3.97 -2.33 6.77
C ALA A 18 4.16 -0.83 7.04
N GLU A 19 5.40 -0.32 7.04
CA GLU A 19 5.65 1.11 7.23
C GLU A 19 5.07 1.97 6.09
N PHE A 20 5.16 1.48 4.84
CA PHE A 20 4.59 2.16 3.67
C PHE A 20 3.06 2.12 3.68
N LEU A 21 2.48 0.96 4.02
CA LEU A 21 1.03 0.81 4.16
C LEU A 21 0.49 1.69 5.29
N ALA A 22 1.20 1.79 6.42
CA ALA A 22 0.82 2.65 7.53
C ALA A 22 0.80 4.14 7.15
N LEU A 23 1.76 4.58 6.34
CA LEU A 23 1.76 5.93 5.77
C LEU A 23 0.55 6.14 4.86
N CYS A 24 0.25 5.17 3.99
CA CYS A 24 -0.89 5.25 3.08
C CYS A 24 -2.22 5.32 3.84
N LEU A 25 -2.39 4.51 4.88
CA LEU A 25 -3.56 4.55 5.76
C LEU A 25 -3.68 5.90 6.48
N LYS A 26 -2.57 6.45 6.99
CA LYS A 26 -2.56 7.71 7.71
C LYS A 26 -2.91 8.91 6.81
N PHE A 27 -2.39 8.95 5.59
CA PHE A 27 -2.56 10.07 4.67
C PHE A 27 -3.66 9.84 3.64
N SER A 28 -4.33 8.69 3.67
CA SER A 28 -5.34 8.28 2.69
C SER A 28 -4.82 8.38 1.25
N CYS A 29 -3.58 7.95 1.03
CA CYS A 29 -2.94 7.94 -0.29
C CYS A 29 -2.83 6.53 -0.86
N VAL A 30 -2.54 6.47 -2.16
CA VAL A 30 -2.28 5.22 -2.87
C VAL A 30 -0.84 4.78 -2.65
N LEU A 31 -0.60 3.48 -2.60
CA LEU A 31 0.74 2.90 -2.65
C LEU A 31 1.12 2.67 -4.11
N TRP A 32 2.34 3.04 -4.48
CA TRP A 32 2.92 2.66 -5.77
C TRP A 32 3.91 1.52 -5.56
N SER A 33 3.61 0.34 -6.11
CA SER A 33 4.49 -0.83 -6.09
C SER A 33 4.12 -1.81 -7.20
N ASN A 34 5.12 -2.50 -7.74
CA ASN A 34 4.93 -3.60 -8.70
C ASN A 34 4.84 -4.97 -8.01
N ASP A 35 4.87 -5.02 -6.68
CA ASP A 35 4.62 -6.27 -5.96
C ASP A 35 3.13 -6.62 -6.00
N SER A 36 2.81 -7.72 -6.67
CA SER A 36 1.45 -8.22 -6.81
C SER A 36 0.87 -8.73 -5.49
N ALA A 37 1.69 -9.16 -4.52
CA ALA A 37 1.21 -9.61 -3.22
C ALA A 37 0.52 -8.48 -2.44
N LEU A 38 1.01 -7.24 -2.60
CA LEU A 38 0.42 -6.05 -1.96
C LEU A 38 -0.96 -5.68 -2.53
N LYS A 39 -1.30 -6.13 -3.75
CA LYS A 39 -2.62 -5.94 -4.36
C LYS A 39 -3.70 -6.86 -3.76
N ASN A 40 -3.33 -7.86 -2.95
CA ASN A 40 -4.29 -8.80 -2.36
C ASN A 40 -5.05 -8.25 -1.15
N GLN A 41 -4.54 -7.21 -0.49
CA GLN A 41 -5.26 -6.52 0.59
C GLN A 41 -6.19 -5.44 0.03
N ASN A 42 -7.23 -5.09 0.78
CA ASN A 42 -8.33 -4.21 0.33
C ASN A 42 -8.42 -2.86 1.05
N LYS A 43 -7.41 -2.50 1.87
CA LYS A 43 -7.39 -1.26 2.67
C LYS A 43 -6.67 -0.11 1.97
N VAL A 44 -5.59 -0.41 1.25
CA VAL A 44 -4.78 0.58 0.52
C VAL A 44 -4.84 0.26 -0.96
N LYS A 45 -5.19 1.25 -1.79
CA LYS A 45 -5.12 1.08 -3.25
C LYS A 45 -3.66 1.03 -3.67
N VAL A 46 -3.28 -0.06 -4.35
CA VAL A 46 -1.92 -0.26 -4.87
C VAL A 46 -1.94 -0.11 -6.39
N LEU A 47 -1.11 0.77 -6.92
CA LEU A 47 -0.91 1.00 -8.35
C LEU A 47 0.45 0.44 -8.76
N SER A 48 0.50 -0.27 -9.89
CA SER A 48 1.74 -0.62 -10.58
C SER A 48 2.25 0.56 -11.41
N THR A 49 3.47 0.44 -11.93
CA THR A 49 3.99 1.39 -12.93
C THR A 49 3.10 1.43 -14.18
N GLU A 50 2.58 0.29 -14.63
CA GLU A 50 1.67 0.20 -15.76
C GLU A 50 0.37 0.96 -15.48
N ASP A 51 -0.24 0.76 -14.30
CA ASP A 51 -1.45 1.49 -13.88
C ASP A 51 -1.20 3.01 -13.88
N LEU A 52 -0.03 3.47 -13.44
CA LEU A 52 0.32 4.90 -13.44
C LEU A 52 0.52 5.46 -14.85
N ILE A 53 1.11 4.69 -15.76
CA ILE A 53 1.28 5.11 -17.16
C ILE A 53 -0.10 5.31 -17.80
N GLU A 54 -1.03 4.37 -17.62
CA GLU A 54 -2.40 4.47 -18.14
C GLU A 54 -3.19 5.66 -17.56
N ILE A 55 -2.89 6.07 -16.33
CA ILE A 55 -3.56 7.21 -15.68
C ILE A 55 -2.97 8.56 -16.14
N LEU A 56 -1.66 8.62 -16.41
CA LEU A 56 -0.93 9.87 -16.60
C LEU A 56 -0.65 10.23 -18.06
N PHE A 57 -0.70 9.27 -18.99
CA PHE A 57 -0.40 9.44 -20.41
C PHE A 57 -1.56 8.99 -21.28
#